data_AF-A0A8S2U553-F1
#
_entry.id   AF-A0A8S2U553-F1
#
_cell.length_a   1.000
_cell.length_b   1.000
_cell.length_c   1.000
_cell.angle_alpha   90.00
_cell.angle_beta   90.00
_cell.angle_gamma   90.00
#
_symmetry.space_group_name_H-M   'P 1'
#
loop_
_entity.id
_entity.type
_entity.pdbx_description
1 polymer ?
#
loop_
_entity_poly.entity_id
_entity_poly.type
_entity_poly.pdbx_seq_one_letter_code
_entity_poly.pdbx_strand_id
1 'polypeptide(L)' 'MQGNIALRYGQLITKLWSNVRGPLAPFELRDSVAKFGSSRFTDFQQHDSQEFLSFLLDGLHE' A
#
# COMPACT_ATOMS: atom_id res chain seq x y z
N MET A 1 13.06 -0.89 -3.89
CA MET A 1 12.24 -1.54 -2.84
C MET A 1 12.09 -3.01 -3.19
N GLN A 2 12.66 -3.98 -2.46
CA GLN A 2 12.85 -5.40 -2.90
C GLN A 2 11.55 -6.20 -3.23
N GLY A 3 10.69 -5.73 -4.13
CA GLY A 3 9.38 -6.30 -4.46
C GLY A 3 8.33 -6.23 -3.33
N ASN A 4 8.65 -5.66 -2.16
CA ASN A 4 7.74 -5.69 -1.00
C ASN A 4 6.43 -4.94 -1.25
N ILE A 5 6.47 -3.77 -1.90
CA ILE A 5 5.27 -3.00 -2.24
C ILE A 5 4.39 -3.82 -3.19
N ALA A 6 4.95 -4.32 -4.28
CA ALA A 6 4.25 -5.19 -5.23
C ALA A 6 3.66 -6.45 -4.56
N LEU A 7 4.42 -7.12 -3.70
CA LEU A 7 3.96 -8.30 -2.97
C LEU A 7 2.75 -7.97 -2.09
N ARG A 8 2.82 -6.92 -1.26
CA ARG A 8 1.71 -6.58 -0.34
C ARG A 8 0.50 -6.03 -1.07
N TYR A 9 0.71 -5.26 -2.13
CA TYR A 9 -0.37 -4.78 -2.98
C TYR A 9 -1.09 -5.95 -3.66
N GLY A 10 -0.35 -6.89 -4.26
CA GLY A 10 -0.92 -8.09 -4.87
C GLY A 10 -1.71 -8.95 -3.88
N GLN A 11 -1.20 -9.12 -2.65
CA GLN A 11 -1.92 -9.80 -1.56
C GLN A 11 -3.23 -9.08 -1.20
N LEU A 12 -3.23 -7.75 -1.12
CA LEU A 12 -4.42 -6.96 -0.84
C LEU A 12 -5.47 -7.13 -1.94
N ILE A 13 -5.08 -6.95 -3.20
CA ILE A 13 -5.94 -7.11 -4.37
C ILE A 13 -6.52 -8.53 -4.42
N THR A 14 -5.70 -9.56 -4.22
CA THR A 14 -6.18 -10.96 -4.19
C THR A 14 -7.26 -11.17 -3.14
N LYS A 15 -7.10 -10.59 -1.94
CA LYS A 15 -8.14 -10.69 -0.89
C LYS A 15 -9.40 -9.91 -1.25
N LEU A 16 -9.27 -8.71 -1.81
CA LEU A 16 -10.41 -7.88 -2.24
C LEU A 16 -11.26 -8.57 -3.32
N TRP A 17 -10.62 -9.29 -4.24
CA TRP A 17 -11.30 -10.03 -5.31
C TRP A 17 -11.64 -11.48 -4.94
N SER A 18 -11.31 -11.91 -3.72
CA SER A 18 -11.75 -13.20 -3.21
C SER A 18 -13.17 -13.11 -2.66
N ASN A 19 -13.76 -14.25 -2.28
CA ASN A 19 -15.14 -14.32 -1.78
C ASN A 19 -15.30 -13.81 -0.33
N VAL A 20 -14.48 -12.83 0.08
CA VAL A 20 -14.51 -12.22 1.41
C VAL A 20 -15.80 -11.41 1.55
N ARG A 21 -16.56 -11.69 2.61
CA ARG A 21 -17.75 -10.93 2.98
C ARG A 21 -17.38 -9.89 4.03
N GLY A 22 -17.55 -8.61 3.71
CA GLY A 22 -17.35 -7.50 4.64
C GLY A 22 -16.11 -6.65 4.37
N PRO A 23 -15.86 -5.62 5.21
CA PRO A 23 -14.75 -4.70 5.04
C PRO A 23 -13.40 -5.40 5.29
N LEU A 24 -12.38 -4.96 4.56
CA LEU A 24 -11.02 -5.47 4.68
C LEU A 24 -10.06 -4.31 5.03
N ALA A 25 -9.29 -4.50 6.10
CA ALA A 25 -8.28 -3.53 6.51
C ALA A 25 -6.93 -3.80 5.82
N PRO A 26 -6.29 -2.80 5.17
CA PRO A 26 -5.07 -2.99 4.39
C PRO A 26 -3.78 -2.86 5.23
N PHE A 27 -3.76 -3.41 6.46
CA PHE A 27 -2.65 -3.20 7.42
C PHE A 27 -1.27 -3.55 6.85
N GLU A 28 -1.15 -4.71 6.20
CA GLU A 28 0.13 -5.16 5.61
C GLU A 28 0.66 -4.22 4.53
N LEU A 29 -0.24 -3.69 3.69
CA LEU A 29 0.13 -2.71 2.67
C LEU A 29 0.49 -1.38 3.32
N ARG A 30 -0.33 -0.90 4.25
CA ARG A 30 -0.08 0.34 5.01
C ARG A 30 1.29 0.32 5.69
N ASP A 31 1.64 -0.77 6.36
CA ASP A 31 2.91 -0.88 7.09
C ASP A 31 4.10 -0.91 6.13
N SER A 32 3.93 -1.51 4.95
CA SER A 32 4.95 -1.47 3.89
C SER A 32 5.09 -0.07 3.30
N VAL A 33 3.98 0.63 3.08
CA VAL A 33 3.97 2.04 2.66
C VAL A 33 4.67 2.91 3.72
N ALA A 34 4.39 2.75 5.01
CA ALA A 34 5.07 3.52 6.05
C ALA A 34 6.59 3.23 6.09
N LYS A 35 6.99 1.97 5.87
CA LYS A 35 8.40 1.57 5.87
C LYS A 35 9.20 2.09 4.68
N PHE A 36 8.61 2.15 3.49
CA PHE A 36 9.31 2.47 2.24
C PHE A 36 8.92 3.84 1.64
N GLY A 37 7.78 4.38 2.04
CA GLY A 37 7.20 5.67 1.66
C GLY A 37 7.86 6.85 2.37
N SER A 38 9.17 6.93 2.18
CA SER A 38 9.96 8.17 2.28
C SER A 38 9.53 9.16 3.38
N SER A 39 9.58 8.84 4.67
CA SER A 39 9.23 9.75 5.80
C SER A 39 7.84 10.45 5.75
N ARG A 40 7.07 10.30 4.67
CA ARG A 40 5.85 11.07 4.36
C ARG A 40 4.62 10.30 4.84
N PHE A 41 4.61 8.99 4.66
CA PHE A 41 3.47 8.14 5.02
C PHE A 41 3.67 7.40 6.36
N THR A 42 4.42 8.00 7.30
CA THR A 42 4.78 7.38 8.58
C THR A 42 3.88 7.77 9.76
N ASP A 43 3.03 8.78 9.57
CA ASP A 43 2.11 9.27 10.61
C ASP A 43 0.64 8.89 10.31
N PHE A 44 -0.26 9.40 11.15
CA PHE A 44 -1.71 9.17 11.05
C PHE A 44 -2.49 10.41 10.57
N GLN A 45 -1.82 11.40 9.96
CA GLN A 45 -2.47 12.58 9.39
C GLN A 45 -3.10 12.25 8.02
N GLN A 46 -3.91 13.18 7.52
CA GLN A 46 -4.39 13.12 6.14
C GLN A 46 -3.26 13.55 5.19
N HIS A 47 -3.08 12.78 4.11
CA HIS A 47 -2.06 13.02 3.09
C HIS A 47 -2.72 13.22 1.73
N ASP A 48 -1.97 13.80 0.79
CA ASP A 48 -2.40 13.97 -0.59
C ASP A 48 -2.44 12.60 -1.30
N SER A 49 -3.58 12.26 -1.90
CA SER A 49 -3.75 11.01 -2.62
C SER A 49 -2.96 10.94 -3.92
N GLN A 50 -2.66 12.09 -4.54
CA GLN A 50 -1.83 12.15 -5.75
C GLN A 50 -0.37 11.82 -5.44
N GLU A 51 0.13 12.31 -4.31
CA GLU A 51 1.48 11.98 -3.82
C GLU A 51 1.59 10.49 -3.52
N PHE A 52 0.59 9.94 -2.80
CA PHE A 52 0.54 8.51 -2.52
C PHE A 52 0.44 7.65 -3.78
N LEU A 53 -0.38 8.05 -4.75
CA LEU A 53 -0.53 7.33 -6.01
C LEU A 53 0.78 7.29 -6.79
N SER A 54 1.50 8.42 -6.85
CA SER A 54 2.81 8.48 -7.54
C SER A 54 3.81 7.54 -6.89
N PHE A 55 3.94 7.58 -5.56
CA PHE A 55 4.77 6.64 -4.80
C PHE A 55 4.39 5.18 -5.06
N LEU A 56 3.10 4.86 -5.05
CA LEU A 56 2.64 3.49 -5.26
C LEU A 56 2.97 3.00 -6.67
N LEU A 57 2.76 3.82 -7.70
CA LEU A 57 3.08 3.46 -9.09
C LEU A 57 4.58 3.23 -9.28
N ASP A 58 5.41 4.11 -8.73
CA ASP A 58 6.87 3.95 -8.78
C ASP A 58 7.30 2.66 -8.06
N GLY A 59 6.78 2.41 -6.85
CA GLY A 59 7.10 1.21 -6.07
C GLY A 59 6.52 -0.10 -6.63
N LEU A 60 5.55 -0.04 -7.53
CA LEU A 60 5.05 -1.19 -8.31
C LEU A 60 5.86 -1.43 -9.59
N HIS A 61 6.50 -0.40 -10.13
CA HIS A 61 7.32 -0.48 -11.33
C HIS A 61 8.72 -1.03 -11.06
N GLU A 62 9.32 -0.69 -9.92
CA GLU A 62 10.61 -1.21 -9.43
C GLU A 62 10.64 -2.73 -9.21
#